data_AF-A0A6M5YP38-F1
#
_entry.id   AF-A0A6M5YP38-F1
#
_cell.length_a   1.000
_cell.length_b   1.000
_cell.length_c   1.000
_cell.angle_alpha   90.00
_cell.angle_beta   90.00
_cell.angle_gamma   90.00
#
_symmetry.space_group_name_H-M   'P 1'
#
loop_
_entity.id
_entity.type
_entity.pdbx_description
1 polymer ?
#
loop_
_entity_poly.entity_id
_entity_poly.type
_entity_poly.pdbx_seq_one_letter_code
_entity_poly.pdbx_strand_id
1 'polypeptide(L)'
;MSELLPIADIVVPLDGRRNIGNVLPLAGSIADVGLLHPLVVNTRKELIAGRRRLAAVKCLNWTTVPVRVVSGLDDALVALRAERDENTERLPLTSAEMLEIGARLEALEKPKAKARQGARTDQPSGKLPEGSTGQTRDKVAAALGVSGKTYEKMKAVTAAAKADPERHGDLPAMMDDKSVDAAYRALKTRKAPDPPPEPEPEPEPEPEPEESPLCEEAVAKAVGLIGEALAALKVASSYRQSPALTEAMAALTRVRKQLAPYPTE
;
A
#
# COMPACT_ATOMS: atom_id res chain seq x y z
N MET A 1 8.96 -50.37 16.45
CA MET A 1 8.91 -50.67 17.90
C MET A 1 9.58 -49.53 18.64
N SER A 2 9.00 -49.07 19.74
CA SER A 2 9.57 -48.01 20.57
C SER A 2 10.55 -48.64 21.57
N GLU A 3 11.77 -48.12 21.62
CA GLU A 3 12.85 -48.53 22.52
C GLU A 3 13.02 -47.49 23.63
N LEU A 4 13.46 -47.88 24.83
CA LEU A 4 13.75 -46.93 25.91
C LEU A 4 15.23 -46.55 25.87
N LEU A 5 15.52 -45.26 25.71
CA LEU A 5 16.88 -44.74 25.70
C LEU A 5 17.13 -43.82 26.90
N PRO A 6 18.31 -43.87 27.54
CA PRO A 6 18.72 -42.85 28.49
C PRO A 6 18.79 -41.48 27.81
N ILE A 7 18.25 -40.44 28.46
CA ILE A 7 18.26 -39.09 27.90
C ILE A 7 19.69 -38.56 27.71
N ALA A 8 20.63 -39.00 28.55
CA ALA A 8 22.05 -38.63 28.48
C ALA A 8 22.73 -39.10 27.18
N ASP A 9 22.23 -40.18 26.57
CA ASP A 9 22.80 -40.76 25.36
C ASP A 9 22.27 -40.09 24.07
N ILE A 10 21.25 -39.24 24.17
CA ILE A 10 20.62 -38.60 23.01
C ILE A 10 21.43 -37.36 22.61
N VAL A 11 22.06 -37.43 21.45
CA VAL A 11 22.83 -36.33 20.89
C VAL A 11 21.92 -35.42 20.08
N VAL A 12 21.96 -34.12 20.34
CA VAL A 12 21.16 -33.15 19.59
C VAL A 12 22.08 -32.41 18.61
N PRO A 13 21.89 -32.55 17.28
CA PRO A 13 22.72 -31.86 16.31
C PRO A 13 22.63 -30.33 16.44
N LEU A 14 23.75 -29.64 16.20
CA LEU A 14 23.89 -28.18 16.35
C LEU A 14 23.20 -27.38 15.22
N ASP A 15 22.91 -28.04 14.11
CA ASP A 15 22.52 -27.40 12.84
C ASP A 15 21.01 -27.13 12.72
N GLY A 16 20.22 -27.51 13.73
CA GLY A 16 18.77 -27.31 13.78
C GLY A 16 18.30 -25.98 14.38
N ARG A 17 17.00 -25.66 14.25
CA ARG A 17 16.36 -24.45 14.83
C ARG A 17 16.75 -24.28 16.30
N ARG A 18 17.49 -23.22 16.63
CA ARG A 18 17.98 -22.91 18.00
C ARG A 18 16.87 -22.51 18.97
N ASN A 19 15.76 -21.95 18.46
CA ASN A 19 14.64 -21.53 19.28
C ASN A 19 13.57 -22.64 19.37
N ILE A 20 13.45 -23.25 20.54
CA ILE A 20 12.46 -24.31 20.86
C ILE A 20 11.12 -23.76 21.38
N GLY A 21 11.03 -22.46 21.66
CA GLY A 21 9.85 -21.83 22.26
C GLY A 21 9.63 -22.21 23.73
N ASN A 22 8.46 -21.85 24.26
CA ASN A 22 8.08 -22.18 25.65
C ASN A 22 7.71 -23.65 25.76
N VAL A 23 8.47 -24.41 26.56
CA VAL A 23 8.29 -25.86 26.76
C VAL A 23 7.47 -26.21 28.00
N LEU A 24 7.21 -25.25 28.89
CA LEU A 24 6.53 -25.51 30.16
C LEU A 24 5.09 -26.04 30.01
N PRO A 25 4.24 -25.49 29.10
CA PRO A 25 2.88 -26.03 28.91
C PRO A 25 2.90 -27.47 28.41
N LEU A 26 3.83 -27.79 27.50
CA LEU A 26 4.02 -29.14 26.98
C LEU A 26 4.52 -30.10 28.07
N ALA A 27 5.43 -29.65 28.94
CA ALA A 27 5.89 -30.44 30.08
C ALA A 27 4.73 -30.75 31.05
N GLY A 28 3.84 -29.79 31.34
CA GLY A 28 2.64 -30.03 32.13
C GLY A 28 1.75 -31.12 31.52
N SER A 29 1.43 -31.01 30.23
CA SER A 29 0.63 -32.02 29.52
C SER A 29 1.27 -33.41 29.50
N ILE A 30 2.61 -33.49 29.35
CA ILE A 30 3.34 -34.76 29.38
C ILE A 30 3.33 -35.37 30.80
N ALA A 31 3.35 -34.55 31.85
CA ALA A 31 3.24 -35.05 33.22
C ALA A 31 1.86 -35.68 33.49
N ASP A 32 0.80 -35.09 32.93
CA ASP A 32 -0.58 -35.55 33.15
C ASP A 32 -0.95 -36.78 32.31
N VAL A 33 -0.59 -36.78 31.02
CA VAL A 33 -1.06 -37.78 30.04
C VAL A 33 0.05 -38.74 29.60
N GLY A 34 1.31 -38.42 29.92
CA GLY A 34 2.47 -39.14 29.43
C GLY A 34 2.90 -38.73 28.03
N LEU A 35 4.00 -39.32 27.55
CA LEU A 35 4.56 -39.02 26.24
C LEU A 35 3.82 -39.82 25.15
N LEU A 36 2.82 -39.19 24.52
CA LEU A 36 2.00 -39.83 23.48
C LEU A 36 2.79 -40.26 22.24
N HIS A 37 3.76 -39.44 21.83
CA HIS A 37 4.58 -39.70 20.65
C HIS A 37 6.04 -39.90 21.07
N PRO A 38 6.67 -41.04 20.74
CA PRO A 38 8.08 -41.28 21.05
C PRO A 38 8.99 -40.34 20.26
N LEU A 39 10.17 -40.03 20.81
CA LEU A 39 11.19 -39.26 20.09
C LEU A 39 11.73 -40.06 18.91
N VAL A 40 12.22 -39.42 17.86
CA VAL A 40 12.85 -40.15 16.74
C VAL A 40 14.34 -39.90 16.75
N VAL A 41 15.11 -40.99 16.77
CA VAL A 41 16.57 -40.97 16.76
C VAL A 41 17.09 -41.86 15.64
N ASN A 42 18.30 -41.59 15.16
CA ASN A 42 18.98 -42.50 14.25
C ASN A 42 19.75 -43.60 15.00
N THR A 43 20.38 -44.50 14.25
CA THR A 43 21.24 -45.57 14.81
C THR A 43 22.45 -45.06 15.60
N ARG A 44 22.84 -43.80 15.43
CA ARG A 44 23.90 -43.12 16.20
C ARG A 44 23.37 -42.37 17.43
N LYS A 45 22.09 -42.56 17.79
CA LYS A 45 21.39 -41.85 18.88
C LYS A 45 21.30 -40.33 18.68
N GLU A 46 21.45 -39.85 17.45
CA GLU A 46 21.24 -38.45 17.11
C GLU A 46 19.74 -38.19 16.97
N LEU A 47 19.25 -37.13 17.61
CA LEU A 47 17.85 -36.72 17.55
C LEU A 47 17.51 -36.22 16.14
N ILE A 48 16.57 -36.90 15.50
CA ILE A 48 16.02 -36.51 14.20
C ILE A 48 14.79 -35.63 14.39
N ALA A 49 13.88 -36.01 15.30
CA ALA A 49 12.63 -35.30 15.54
C ALA A 49 12.18 -35.36 17.00
N GLY A 50 11.52 -34.30 17.46
CA GLY A 50 10.93 -34.22 18.79
C GLY A 50 11.74 -33.36 19.76
N ARG A 51 12.41 -32.30 19.27
CA ARG A 51 13.29 -31.45 20.10
C ARG A 51 12.58 -30.80 21.28
N ARG A 52 11.34 -30.35 21.08
CA ARG A 52 10.49 -29.78 22.15
C ARG A 52 10.08 -30.83 23.18
N ARG A 53 9.70 -32.03 22.73
CA ARG A 53 9.38 -33.16 23.62
C ARG A 53 10.59 -33.55 24.46
N LEU A 54 11.77 -33.65 23.85
CA LEU A 54 13.04 -33.92 24.56
C LEU A 54 13.33 -32.85 25.63
N ALA A 55 13.12 -31.57 25.31
CA ALA A 55 13.30 -30.48 26.27
C ALA A 55 12.27 -30.56 27.41
N ALA A 56 11.01 -30.84 27.10
CA ALA A 56 9.95 -30.98 28.10
C ALA A 56 10.21 -32.15 29.07
N VAL A 57 10.59 -33.33 28.58
CA VAL A 57 10.93 -34.47 29.46
C VAL A 57 12.20 -34.22 30.30
N LYS A 58 13.15 -33.41 29.80
CA LYS A 58 14.29 -32.94 30.58
C LYS A 58 13.86 -32.02 31.73
N CYS A 59 12.91 -31.11 31.49
CA CYS A 59 12.32 -30.28 32.54
C CYS A 59 11.57 -31.09 33.60
N LEU A 60 11.03 -32.26 33.24
CA LEU A 60 10.38 -33.19 34.16
C LEU A 60 11.36 -34.16 34.86
N ASN A 61 12.67 -34.00 34.66
CA ASN A 61 13.72 -34.85 35.24
C ASN A 61 13.58 -36.35 34.90
N TRP A 62 13.05 -36.69 33.73
CA TRP A 62 13.02 -38.09 33.28
C TRP A 62 14.45 -38.60 33.02
N THR A 63 14.72 -39.86 33.36
CA THR A 63 16.02 -40.51 33.12
C THR A 63 16.02 -41.29 31.80
N THR A 64 14.90 -41.90 31.45
CA THR A 64 14.69 -42.65 30.21
C THR A 64 13.50 -42.11 29.45
N VAL A 65 13.54 -42.24 28.13
CA VAL A 65 12.48 -41.76 27.24
C VAL A 65 12.23 -42.79 26.12
N PRO A 66 10.96 -43.03 25.74
CA PRO A 66 10.67 -43.89 24.59
C PRO A 66 11.07 -43.18 23.29
N VAL A 67 11.85 -43.90 22.48
CA VAL A 67 12.36 -43.46 21.19
C VAL A 67 12.01 -44.47 20.10
N ARG A 68 11.85 -43.98 18.87
CA ARG A 68 11.79 -44.78 17.64
C ARG A 68 13.12 -44.62 16.94
N VAL A 69 13.89 -45.71 16.84
CA VAL A 69 15.14 -45.74 16.09
C VAL A 69 14.82 -45.95 14.62
N VAL A 70 15.35 -45.07 13.76
CA VAL A 70 15.23 -45.19 12.30
C VAL A 70 16.61 -45.33 11.66
N SER A 71 16.74 -46.29 10.74
CA SER A 71 17.99 -46.60 10.04
C SER A 71 18.00 -46.14 8.57
N GLY A 72 16.82 -45.88 7.98
CA GLY A 72 16.65 -45.45 6.60
C GLY A 72 16.45 -43.94 6.43
N LEU A 73 16.98 -43.39 5.34
CA LEU A 73 16.84 -41.97 4.99
C LEU A 73 15.37 -41.58 4.72
N ASP A 74 14.58 -42.49 4.15
CA ASP A 74 13.15 -42.30 3.89
C ASP A 74 12.33 -42.22 5.18
N ASP A 75 12.64 -43.06 6.17
CA ASP A 75 12.00 -43.02 7.50
C ASP A 75 12.36 -41.76 8.28
N ALA A 76 13.61 -41.28 8.16
CA ALA A 76 14.04 -40.01 8.74
C ALA A 76 13.32 -38.82 8.09
N LEU A 77 13.10 -38.84 6.78
CA LEU A 77 12.32 -37.84 6.05
C LEU A 77 10.85 -37.83 6.49
N VAL A 78 10.25 -39.00 6.73
CA VAL A 78 8.89 -39.12 7.26
C VAL A 78 8.81 -38.57 8.70
N ALA A 79 9.81 -38.83 9.53
CA ALA A 79 9.87 -38.30 10.89
C ALA A 79 10.03 -36.77 10.94
N LEU A 80 10.86 -36.19 10.07
CA LEU A 80 11.00 -34.73 9.94
C LEU A 80 9.73 -34.06 9.41
N ARG A 81 9.00 -34.74 8.50
CA ARG A 81 7.68 -34.30 8.06
C ARG A 81 6.67 -34.35 9.21
N ALA A 82 6.64 -35.43 9.98
CA ALA A 82 5.78 -35.57 11.15
C ALA A 82 6.10 -34.52 12.24
N GLU A 83 7.37 -34.16 12.47
CA GLU A 83 7.74 -33.06 13.38
C GLU A 83 7.23 -31.71 12.88
N ARG A 84 7.27 -31.47 11.57
CA ARG A 84 6.71 -30.26 10.96
C ARG A 84 5.20 -30.20 11.16
N ASP A 85 4.52 -31.33 11.09
CA ASP A 85 3.07 -31.44 11.26
C ASP A 85 2.66 -31.36 12.75
N GLU A 86 3.48 -31.90 13.67
CA GLU A 86 3.26 -31.83 15.13
C GLU A 86 3.50 -30.43 15.71
N ASN A 87 4.35 -29.60 15.09
CA ASN A 87 4.60 -28.19 15.45
C ASN A 87 3.43 -27.24 15.09
N THR A 88 2.20 -27.71 15.26
CA THR A 88 0.96 -26.92 15.08
C THR A 88 0.80 -25.82 16.16
N GLU A 89 1.68 -25.73 17.15
CA GLU A 89 2.00 -24.45 17.83
C GLU A 89 3.09 -23.71 17.05
N ARG A 90 2.74 -23.21 15.87
CA ARG A 90 3.66 -22.43 15.05
C ARG A 90 3.60 -20.97 15.47
N LEU A 91 4.76 -20.35 15.69
CA LEU A 91 4.91 -18.97 15.23
C LEU A 91 4.71 -19.01 13.71
N PRO A 92 3.69 -18.32 13.15
CA PRO A 92 3.47 -18.31 11.72
C PRO A 92 4.75 -17.84 11.00
N LEU A 93 5.05 -18.44 9.84
CA LEU A 93 6.13 -17.91 8.99
C LEU A 93 5.80 -16.45 8.68
N THR A 94 6.79 -15.58 8.76
CA THR A 94 6.62 -14.21 8.28
C THR A 94 6.45 -14.20 6.77
N SER A 95 5.83 -13.14 6.26
CA SER A 95 5.62 -12.94 4.83
C SER A 95 6.93 -12.90 4.06
N ALA A 96 7.99 -12.35 4.67
CA ALA A 96 9.33 -12.33 4.11
C ALA A 96 9.91 -13.74 3.96
N GLU A 97 9.85 -14.57 5.00
CA GLU A 97 10.35 -15.95 4.97
C GLU A 97 9.56 -16.81 3.97
N MET A 98 8.24 -16.64 3.91
CA MET A 98 7.40 -17.33 2.93
C MET A 98 7.80 -16.99 1.49
N LEU A 99 8.13 -15.74 1.20
CA LEU A 99 8.57 -15.31 -0.13
C LEU A 99 9.95 -15.83 -0.49
N GLU A 100 10.87 -15.87 0.47
CA GLU A 100 12.22 -16.42 0.24
C GLU A 100 12.16 -17.92 -0.07
N ILE A 101 11.41 -18.67 0.73
CA ILE A 101 11.20 -20.11 0.51
C ILE A 101 10.47 -20.32 -0.82
N GLY A 102 9.45 -19.50 -1.11
CA GLY A 102 8.71 -19.54 -2.36
C GLY A 102 9.60 -19.32 -3.59
N ALA A 103 10.50 -18.34 -3.54
CA ALA A 103 11.45 -18.07 -4.63
C ALA A 103 12.40 -19.25 -4.90
N ARG A 104 12.89 -19.91 -3.84
CA ARG A 104 13.72 -21.12 -3.95
C ARG A 104 12.94 -22.29 -4.56
N LEU A 105 11.68 -22.48 -4.15
CA LEU A 105 10.81 -23.52 -4.70
C LEU A 105 10.47 -23.27 -6.17
N GLU A 106 10.24 -22.02 -6.57
CA GLU A 106 10.03 -21.64 -7.98
C GLU A 106 11.24 -21.96 -8.85
N ALA A 107 12.45 -21.68 -8.36
CA ALA A 107 13.68 -21.99 -9.10
C ALA A 107 13.81 -23.50 -9.38
N LEU A 108 13.42 -24.34 -8.41
CA LEU A 108 13.45 -25.80 -8.55
C LEU A 108 12.30 -26.34 -9.42
N GLU A 109 11.14 -25.67 -9.44
CA GLU A 109 9.98 -26.12 -10.21
C GLU A 109 10.00 -25.62 -11.66
N LYS A 110 10.65 -24.48 -11.96
CA LYS A 110 10.82 -23.94 -13.33
C LYS A 110 11.35 -24.96 -14.36
N PRO A 111 12.45 -25.71 -14.14
CA PRO A 111 12.93 -26.69 -15.11
C PRO A 111 11.94 -27.85 -15.28
N LYS A 112 11.29 -28.30 -14.19
CA LYS A 112 10.27 -29.35 -14.22
C LYS A 112 9.01 -28.90 -14.96
N ALA A 113 8.62 -27.63 -14.83
CA ALA A 113 7.50 -27.03 -15.54
C ALA A 113 7.77 -26.92 -17.05
N LYS A 114 8.97 -26.49 -17.45
CA LYS A 114 9.40 -26.48 -18.86
C LYS A 114 9.37 -27.87 -19.49
N ALA A 115 9.85 -28.88 -18.76
CA ALA A 115 9.79 -30.27 -19.22
C ALA A 115 8.35 -30.77 -19.43
N ARG A 116 7.39 -30.33 -18.62
CA ARG A 116 5.96 -30.66 -18.80
C ARG A 116 5.33 -29.93 -19.99
N GLN A 117 5.69 -28.67 -20.22
CA GLN A 117 5.18 -27.90 -21.36
C GLN A 117 5.73 -28.38 -22.71
N GLY A 118 6.92 -29.00 -22.71
CA GLY A 118 7.53 -29.60 -23.91
C GLY A 118 7.03 -31.00 -24.26
N ALA A 119 6.16 -31.61 -23.44
CA ALA A 119 5.57 -32.90 -23.75
C ALA A 119 4.42 -32.74 -24.77
N ARG A 120 4.55 -33.43 -25.90
CA ARG A 120 3.54 -33.52 -26.96
C ARG A 120 2.16 -33.91 -26.40
N THR A 121 1.14 -33.08 -26.65
CA THR A 121 -0.23 -33.22 -26.11
C THR A 121 -1.03 -34.36 -26.76
N ASP A 122 -0.46 -35.00 -27.78
CA ASP A 122 -1.11 -35.96 -28.67
C ASP A 122 -0.88 -37.43 -28.31
N GLN A 123 -0.21 -37.75 -27.20
CA GLN A 123 -0.15 -39.11 -26.67
C GLN A 123 -0.98 -39.26 -25.37
N PRO A 124 -1.82 -40.31 -25.25
CA PRO A 124 -2.51 -40.58 -24.01
C PRO A 124 -1.48 -41.02 -22.97
N SER A 125 -1.22 -40.16 -21.98
CA SER A 125 -0.31 -40.49 -20.88
C SER A 125 -0.91 -41.65 -20.10
N GLY A 126 -0.36 -42.86 -20.30
CA GLY A 126 -0.71 -44.03 -19.49
C GLY A 126 -0.55 -43.72 -18.01
N LYS A 127 -1.46 -44.24 -17.18
CA LYS A 127 -1.56 -44.13 -15.71
C LYS A 127 -0.23 -43.78 -15.01
N LEU A 128 0.12 -42.50 -15.04
CA LEU A 128 1.04 -41.86 -14.13
C LEU A 128 0.18 -41.32 -12.98
N PRO A 129 0.69 -41.28 -11.74
CA PRO A 129 -0.04 -40.63 -10.65
C PRO A 129 -0.39 -39.22 -11.14
N GLU A 130 -1.69 -38.88 -11.11
CA GLU A 130 -2.28 -37.68 -11.70
C GLU A 130 -1.28 -36.53 -11.62
N GLY A 131 -0.64 -36.24 -12.75
CA GLY A 131 0.55 -35.42 -12.80
C GLY A 131 0.19 -33.99 -12.43
N SER A 132 0.20 -33.69 -11.12
CA SER A 132 -0.08 -32.40 -10.48
C SER A 132 -0.45 -31.29 -11.48
N THR A 133 -1.71 -31.33 -11.92
CA THR A 133 -2.30 -30.29 -12.75
C THR A 133 -2.24 -29.00 -11.93
N GLY A 134 -1.50 -27.99 -12.40
CA GLY A 134 -1.35 -26.76 -11.64
C GLY A 134 -0.18 -25.89 -12.13
N GLN A 135 -0.39 -24.58 -12.08
CA GLN A 135 0.66 -23.62 -12.40
C GLN A 135 1.76 -23.68 -11.33
N THR A 136 2.99 -23.32 -11.69
CA THR A 136 4.14 -23.31 -10.75
C THR A 136 3.82 -22.52 -9.47
N ARG A 137 3.08 -21.40 -9.58
CA ARG A 137 2.64 -20.60 -8.43
C ARG A 137 1.79 -21.40 -7.44
N ASP A 138 0.88 -22.26 -7.93
CA ASP A 138 -0.09 -22.96 -7.10
C ASP A 138 0.58 -24.09 -6.33
N LYS A 139 1.58 -24.76 -6.95
CA LYS A 139 2.39 -25.78 -6.28
C LYS A 139 3.28 -25.20 -5.19
N VAL A 140 3.89 -24.06 -5.47
CA VAL A 140 4.73 -23.34 -4.51
C VAL A 140 3.88 -22.84 -3.33
N ALA A 141 2.72 -22.25 -3.62
CA ALA A 141 1.79 -21.77 -2.60
C ALA A 141 1.23 -22.92 -1.75
N ALA A 142 0.87 -24.05 -2.35
CA ALA A 142 0.43 -25.24 -1.63
C ALA A 142 1.50 -25.77 -0.66
N ALA A 143 2.78 -25.76 -1.06
CA ALA A 143 3.89 -26.15 -0.18
C ALA A 143 4.12 -25.18 1.00
N LEU A 144 3.68 -23.93 0.85
CA LEU A 144 3.70 -22.89 1.88
C LEU A 144 2.42 -22.87 2.73
N GLY A 145 1.39 -23.65 2.38
CA GLY A 145 0.10 -23.68 3.07
C GLY A 145 -0.81 -22.48 2.76
N VAL A 146 -0.58 -21.78 1.64
CA VAL A 146 -1.38 -20.62 1.21
C VAL A 146 -1.95 -20.83 -0.20
N SER A 147 -2.96 -20.02 -0.57
CA SER A 147 -3.48 -20.05 -1.95
C SER A 147 -2.51 -19.41 -2.93
N GLY A 148 -2.51 -19.85 -4.20
CA GLY A 148 -1.69 -19.24 -5.26
C GLY A 148 -1.94 -17.74 -5.41
N LYS A 149 -3.19 -17.29 -5.26
CA LYS A 149 -3.56 -15.86 -5.28
C LYS A 149 -2.98 -15.10 -4.09
N THR A 150 -2.93 -15.70 -2.91
CA THR A 150 -2.33 -15.08 -1.72
C THR A 150 -0.83 -14.87 -1.96
N TYR A 151 -0.14 -15.88 -2.46
CA TYR A 151 1.29 -15.82 -2.75
C TYR A 151 1.64 -14.75 -3.81
N GLU A 152 0.79 -14.56 -4.83
CA GLU A 152 0.94 -13.46 -5.79
C GLU A 152 0.79 -12.07 -5.15
N LYS A 153 -0.20 -11.89 -4.27
CA LYS A 153 -0.39 -10.62 -3.54
C LYS A 153 0.83 -10.30 -2.68
N MET A 154 1.39 -11.30 -2.00
CA MET A 154 2.61 -11.15 -1.20
C MET A 154 3.79 -10.65 -2.04
N LYS A 155 3.97 -11.23 -3.23
CA LYS A 155 4.99 -10.78 -4.18
C LYS A 155 4.76 -9.35 -4.64
N ALA A 156 3.53 -8.99 -4.98
CA ALA A 156 3.20 -7.65 -5.46
C ALA A 156 3.47 -6.57 -4.40
N VAL A 157 3.09 -6.82 -3.14
CA VAL A 157 3.34 -5.90 -2.03
C VAL A 157 4.83 -5.72 -1.76
N THR A 158 5.57 -6.82 -1.69
CA THR A 158 7.02 -6.76 -1.42
C THR A 158 7.79 -6.12 -2.57
N ALA A 159 7.39 -6.36 -3.82
CA ALA A 159 7.97 -5.73 -4.99
C ALA A 159 7.71 -4.21 -5.00
N ALA A 160 6.49 -3.78 -4.64
CA ALA A 160 6.16 -2.36 -4.53
C ALA A 160 6.93 -1.66 -3.41
N ALA A 161 7.05 -2.29 -2.24
CA ALA A 161 7.86 -1.80 -1.12
C ALA A 161 9.34 -1.62 -1.48
N LYS A 162 9.89 -2.51 -2.33
CA LYS A 162 11.27 -2.37 -2.84
C LYS A 162 11.41 -1.30 -3.92
N ALA A 163 10.39 -1.11 -4.75
CA ALA A 163 10.41 -0.14 -5.84
C ALA A 163 10.23 1.30 -5.36
N ASP A 164 9.39 1.49 -4.35
CA ASP A 164 9.10 2.80 -3.75
C ASP A 164 8.96 2.65 -2.22
N PRO A 165 10.09 2.70 -1.49
CA PRO A 165 10.10 2.56 -0.04
C PRO A 165 9.38 3.68 0.70
N GLU A 166 9.34 4.90 0.16
CA GLU A 166 8.69 6.04 0.82
C GLU A 166 7.17 5.85 0.88
N ARG A 167 6.56 5.35 -0.19
CA ARG A 167 5.10 5.16 -0.27
C ARG A 167 4.62 3.79 0.20
N HIS A 168 5.48 2.76 0.16
CA HIS A 168 5.07 1.36 0.35
C HIS A 168 5.94 0.56 1.34
N GLY A 169 6.94 1.16 1.98
CA GLY A 169 7.90 0.45 2.86
C GLY A 169 7.29 -0.17 4.12
N ASP A 170 6.14 0.33 4.58
CA ASP A 170 5.37 -0.18 5.74
C ASP A 170 4.51 -1.40 5.39
N LEU A 171 4.18 -1.62 4.13
CA LEU A 171 3.25 -2.66 3.71
C LEU A 171 3.71 -4.10 4.04
N PRO A 172 5.01 -4.47 3.95
CA PRO A 172 5.47 -5.78 4.38
C PRO A 172 5.22 -6.05 5.87
N ALA A 173 5.44 -5.07 6.75
CA ALA A 173 5.12 -5.20 8.17
C ALA A 173 3.61 -5.37 8.38
N MET A 174 2.80 -4.59 7.64
CA MET A 174 1.34 -4.72 7.66
C MET A 174 0.84 -6.12 7.23
N MET A 175 1.56 -6.82 6.35
CA MET A 175 1.22 -8.19 5.96
C MET A 175 1.36 -9.17 7.14
N ASP A 176 2.37 -8.96 7.99
CA ASP A 176 2.69 -9.81 9.14
C ASP A 176 1.80 -9.48 10.34
N ASP A 177 1.49 -8.21 10.56
CA ASP A 177 0.69 -7.75 11.71
C ASP A 177 -0.82 -7.93 11.51
N LYS A 178 -1.32 -7.73 10.29
CA LYS A 178 -2.78 -7.73 10.01
C LYS A 178 -3.18 -8.86 9.06
N SER A 179 -2.88 -8.71 7.78
CA SER A 179 -3.11 -9.73 6.76
C SER A 179 -2.54 -9.32 5.40
N VAL A 180 -2.24 -10.32 4.57
CA VAL A 180 -1.84 -10.13 3.17
C VAL A 180 -2.89 -9.32 2.38
N ASP A 181 -4.18 -9.58 2.62
CA ASP A 181 -5.25 -8.87 1.91
C ASP A 181 -5.35 -7.40 2.30
N ALA A 182 -5.15 -7.06 3.58
CA ALA A 182 -5.17 -5.68 4.04
C ALA A 182 -4.02 -4.87 3.40
N ALA A 183 -2.80 -5.43 3.41
CA ALA A 183 -1.64 -4.79 2.78
C ALA A 183 -1.80 -4.65 1.26
N TYR A 184 -2.38 -5.67 0.60
CA TYR A 184 -2.62 -5.61 -0.85
C TYR A 184 -3.71 -4.60 -1.24
N ARG A 185 -4.74 -4.40 -0.40
CA ARG A 185 -5.73 -3.33 -0.61
C ARG A 185 -5.09 -1.95 -0.42
N ALA A 186 -4.28 -1.77 0.63
CA ALA A 186 -3.54 -0.53 0.85
C ALA A 186 -2.60 -0.21 -0.33
N LEU A 187 -1.88 -1.21 -0.86
CA LEU A 187 -1.09 -1.08 -2.08
C LEU A 187 -1.93 -0.55 -3.24
N LYS A 188 -3.11 -1.13 -3.50
CA LYS A 188 -3.98 -0.69 -4.60
C LYS A 188 -4.47 0.74 -4.43
N THR A 189 -4.85 1.13 -3.22
CA THR A 189 -5.27 2.50 -2.92
C THR A 189 -4.13 3.49 -3.12
N ARG A 190 -2.90 3.14 -2.71
CA ARG A 190 -1.72 4.01 -2.89
C ARG A 190 -1.18 4.00 -4.32
N LYS A 191 -1.45 2.97 -5.12
CA LYS A 191 -1.11 2.94 -6.55
C LYS A 191 -2.11 3.68 -7.42
N ALA A 192 -3.33 3.92 -6.93
CA ALA A 192 -4.23 4.81 -7.62
C ALA A 192 -3.54 6.17 -7.74
N PRO A 193 -3.65 6.86 -8.90
CA PRO A 193 -3.35 8.28 -8.91
C PRO A 193 -4.14 8.91 -7.76
N ASP A 194 -3.54 9.87 -7.07
CA ASP A 194 -4.29 10.60 -6.05
C ASP A 194 -5.62 11.00 -6.69
N PRO A 195 -6.77 10.86 -5.97
CA PRO A 195 -7.99 11.46 -6.47
C PRO A 195 -7.60 12.89 -6.89
N PRO A 196 -8.06 13.37 -8.06
CA PRO A 196 -7.81 14.76 -8.42
C PRO A 196 -8.10 15.56 -7.16
N PRO A 197 -7.17 16.44 -6.73
CA PRO A 197 -7.28 17.13 -5.46
C PRO A 197 -8.74 17.52 -5.31
N GLU A 198 -9.36 17.19 -4.16
CA GLU A 198 -10.69 17.71 -3.85
C GLU A 198 -10.66 19.15 -4.32
N PRO A 199 -11.61 19.58 -5.21
CA PRO A 199 -11.55 20.92 -5.77
C PRO A 199 -11.26 21.81 -4.59
N GLU A 200 -10.11 22.51 -4.65
CA GLU A 200 -9.65 23.35 -3.55
C GLU A 200 -10.91 24.08 -3.06
N PRO A 201 -11.20 24.10 -1.74
CA PRO A 201 -12.37 24.85 -1.27
C PRO A 201 -12.32 26.17 -2.01
N GLU A 202 -13.39 26.46 -2.77
CA GLU A 202 -13.39 27.60 -3.70
C GLU A 202 -12.68 28.72 -2.97
N PRO A 203 -11.59 29.29 -3.54
CA PRO A 203 -10.78 30.24 -2.82
C PRO A 203 -11.77 31.20 -2.18
N GLU A 204 -11.72 31.33 -0.84
CA GLU A 204 -12.54 32.34 -0.17
C GLU A 204 -12.38 33.59 -1.03
N PRO A 205 -13.49 34.18 -1.51
CA PRO A 205 -13.42 35.22 -2.51
C PRO A 205 -12.34 36.17 -2.07
N GLU A 206 -11.28 36.30 -2.89
CA GLU A 206 -10.17 37.19 -2.57
C GLU A 206 -10.83 38.49 -2.12
N PRO A 207 -10.42 39.07 -0.97
CA PRO A 207 -10.90 40.41 -0.65
C PRO A 207 -10.65 41.22 -1.91
N GLU A 208 -11.73 41.80 -2.45
CA GLU A 208 -11.66 42.60 -3.67
C GLU A 208 -10.41 43.47 -3.57
N PRO A 209 -9.62 43.62 -4.64
CA PRO A 209 -8.44 44.46 -4.60
C PRO A 209 -8.88 45.78 -3.98
N GLU A 210 -8.34 46.14 -2.80
CA GLU A 210 -8.52 47.47 -2.28
C GLU A 210 -8.09 48.38 -3.41
N GLU A 211 -9.06 49.11 -3.99
CA GLU A 211 -8.78 50.07 -5.02
C GLU A 211 -7.76 51.04 -4.41
N SER A 212 -6.50 50.90 -4.85
CA SER A 212 -5.48 51.90 -4.60
C SER A 212 -6.09 53.27 -4.93
N PRO A 213 -5.93 54.30 -4.06
CA PRO A 213 -6.75 55.51 -4.05
C PRO A 213 -6.36 56.50 -5.17
N LEU A 214 -6.20 55.99 -6.39
CA LEU A 214 -5.79 56.75 -7.56
C LEU A 214 -6.98 57.32 -8.34
N CYS A 215 -8.20 57.28 -7.79
CA CYS A 215 -9.35 57.92 -8.43
C CYS A 215 -10.27 58.77 -7.52
N GLU A 216 -10.12 58.78 -6.20
CA GLU A 216 -10.93 59.72 -5.38
C GLU A 216 -10.42 61.16 -5.47
N GLU A 217 -9.10 61.38 -5.45
CA GLU A 217 -8.53 62.73 -5.54
C GLU A 217 -8.75 63.35 -6.92
N ALA A 218 -8.69 62.54 -7.99
CA ALA A 218 -8.96 62.96 -9.36
C ALA A 218 -10.45 63.31 -9.57
N VAL A 219 -11.37 62.51 -8.99
CA VAL A 219 -12.81 62.78 -9.05
C VAL A 219 -13.18 64.01 -8.22
N ALA A 220 -12.62 64.19 -7.02
CA ALA A 220 -12.83 65.39 -6.22
C ALA A 220 -12.34 66.66 -6.92
N LYS A 221 -11.18 66.59 -7.60
CA LYS A 221 -10.62 67.71 -8.37
C LYS A 221 -11.43 68.02 -9.62
N ALA A 222 -11.97 67.01 -10.30
CA ALA A 222 -12.87 67.18 -11.44
C ALA A 222 -14.22 67.78 -11.03
N VAL A 223 -14.81 67.33 -9.92
CA VAL A 223 -16.06 67.90 -9.36
C VAL A 223 -15.86 69.35 -8.92
N GLY A 224 -14.71 69.69 -8.33
CA GLY A 224 -14.34 71.06 -7.99
C GLY A 224 -14.27 71.99 -9.21
N LEU A 225 -13.57 71.57 -10.27
CA LEU A 225 -13.45 72.33 -11.52
C LEU A 225 -14.81 72.53 -12.23
N ILE A 226 -15.69 71.52 -12.18
CA ILE A 226 -17.05 71.63 -12.72
C ILE A 226 -17.89 72.61 -11.89
N GLY A 227 -17.72 72.62 -10.56
CA GLY A 227 -18.35 73.59 -9.66
C GLY A 227 -17.95 75.03 -9.95
N GLU A 228 -16.66 75.29 -10.16
CA GLU A 228 -16.13 76.61 -10.54
C GLU A 228 -16.62 77.06 -11.92
N ALA A 229 -16.66 76.15 -12.90
CA ALA A 229 -17.20 76.44 -14.24
C ALA A 229 -18.70 76.77 -14.20
N LEU A 230 -19.50 76.07 -13.39
CA LEU A 230 -20.93 76.37 -13.18
C LEU A 230 -21.15 77.69 -12.44
N ALA A 231 -20.29 78.04 -11.48
CA ALA A 231 -20.32 79.34 -10.82
C ALA A 231 -19.99 80.47 -11.80
N ALA A 232 -18.96 80.30 -12.65
CA ALA A 232 -18.63 81.26 -13.71
C ALA A 232 -19.76 81.37 -14.76
N LEU A 233 -20.45 80.27 -15.08
CA LEU A 233 -21.61 80.29 -15.98
C LEU A 233 -22.82 81.00 -15.36
N LYS A 234 -23.04 80.88 -14.04
CA LYS A 234 -24.08 81.62 -13.29
C LYS A 234 -23.78 83.11 -13.21
N VAL A 235 -22.51 83.49 -13.06
CA VAL A 235 -22.05 84.89 -13.13
C VAL A 235 -22.15 85.43 -14.57
N ALA A 236 -21.94 84.58 -15.59
CA ALA A 236 -22.16 84.96 -16.99
C ALA A 236 -23.66 85.04 -17.36
N SER A 237 -24.52 84.22 -16.74
CA SER A 237 -25.97 84.24 -16.97
C SER A 237 -26.64 85.46 -16.32
N SER A 238 -26.07 85.99 -15.23
CA SER A 238 -26.55 87.27 -14.66
C SER A 238 -26.22 88.47 -15.54
N TYR A 239 -25.30 88.34 -16.50
CA TYR A 239 -25.04 89.34 -17.55
C TYR A 239 -25.96 89.22 -18.78
N ARG A 240 -26.71 88.11 -18.92
CA ARG A 240 -27.65 87.85 -20.03
C ARG A 240 -29.02 88.53 -19.87
N GLN A 241 -29.16 89.40 -18.87
CA GLN A 241 -30.33 90.28 -18.69
C GLN A 241 -29.96 91.77 -18.79
N SER A 242 -28.87 92.11 -19.50
CA SER A 242 -28.64 93.52 -19.85
C SER A 242 -29.55 93.93 -21.03
N PRO A 243 -30.45 94.91 -20.86
CA PRO A 243 -31.33 95.38 -21.94
C PRO A 243 -30.55 95.89 -23.17
N ALA A 244 -29.30 96.33 -23.00
CA ALA A 244 -28.43 96.78 -24.08
C ALA A 244 -28.04 95.67 -25.07
N LEU A 245 -27.93 94.41 -24.61
CA LEU A 245 -27.55 93.26 -25.45
C LEU A 245 -28.73 92.80 -26.32
N THR A 246 -29.95 92.88 -25.77
CA THR A 246 -31.19 92.59 -26.48
C THR A 246 -31.45 93.62 -27.59
N GLU A 247 -31.21 94.90 -27.33
CA GLU A 247 -31.29 95.96 -28.35
C GLU A 247 -30.24 95.80 -29.45
N ALA A 248 -28.99 95.47 -29.10
CA ALA A 248 -27.92 95.24 -30.07
C ALA A 248 -28.22 94.04 -31.00
N MET A 249 -28.77 92.95 -30.46
CA MET A 249 -29.18 91.79 -31.27
C MET A 249 -30.40 92.09 -32.16
N ALA A 250 -31.35 92.89 -31.67
CA ALA A 250 -32.49 93.34 -32.48
C ALA A 250 -32.04 94.26 -33.63
N ALA A 251 -31.06 95.14 -33.38
CA ALA A 251 -30.47 96.01 -34.40
C ALA A 251 -29.74 95.19 -35.49
N LEU A 252 -28.90 94.21 -35.10
CA LEU A 252 -28.23 93.30 -36.05
C LEU A 252 -29.22 92.49 -36.89
N THR A 253 -30.34 92.09 -36.30
CA THR A 253 -31.39 91.35 -37.03
C THR A 253 -32.11 92.23 -38.06
N ARG A 254 -32.30 93.54 -37.78
CA ARG A 254 -32.83 94.50 -38.77
C ARG A 254 -31.87 94.72 -39.92
N VAL A 255 -30.58 94.89 -39.63
CA VAL A 255 -29.52 95.06 -40.65
C VAL A 255 -29.44 93.83 -41.55
N ARG A 256 -29.53 92.61 -40.99
CA ARG A 256 -29.56 91.36 -41.76
C ARG A 256 -30.76 91.28 -42.71
N LYS A 257 -31.93 91.77 -42.29
CA LYS A 257 -33.15 91.76 -43.12
C LYS A 257 -33.10 92.76 -44.27
N GLN A 258 -32.33 93.85 -44.11
CA GLN A 258 -32.09 94.85 -45.16
C GLN A 258 -31.01 94.44 -46.16
N LEU A 259 -30.17 93.45 -45.82
CA LEU A 259 -29.04 92.96 -46.63
C LEU A 259 -29.33 91.64 -47.36
N ALA A 260 -30.58 91.18 -47.46
CA ALA A 260 -30.91 90.02 -48.27
C ALA A 260 -30.91 90.40 -49.77
N PRO A 261 -29.99 89.86 -50.61
CA PRO A 261 -30.04 90.10 -52.04
C PRO A 261 -31.25 89.40 -52.68
N TYR A 262 -31.84 90.08 -53.67
CA TYR A 262 -32.97 89.66 -54.49
C TYR A 262 -32.77 88.27 -55.12
N PRO A 263 -33.85 87.51 -55.38
CA PRO A 263 -33.77 86.22 -56.04
C PRO A 263 -33.27 86.38 -57.47
N THR A 264 -32.17 85.71 -57.80
CA THR A 264 -31.82 85.44 -59.20
C THR A 264 -32.60 84.22 -59.67
N GLU A 265 -33.22 84.40 -60.84
CA GLU A 265 -34.16 83.52 -61.55
C GLU A 265 -33.78 82.04 -61.65
#